data_AF-Q400I7-F1
#
_entry.id   AF-Q400I7-F1
#
_cell.length_a   1.000
_cell.length_b   1.000
_cell.length_c   1.000
_cell.angle_alpha   90.00
_cell.angle_beta   90.00
_cell.angle_gamma   90.00
#
_symmetry.space_group_name_H-M   'P 1'
#
loop_
_entity.id
_entity.type
_entity.pdbx_description
1 polymer ?
#
loop_
_entity_poly.entity_id
_entity_poly.type
_entity_poly.pdbx_seq_one_letter_code
_entity_poly.pdbx_strand_id
1 'polypeptide(L)'
;MDIEAYFERIGYKNSRNKLDLETLTDILEHQIRAVPFENLNMHCGQAMELGLEAIFDHIVRRNRGGWCLQVNQLLYWALTTIGFQTTMLGGYFYIPPVNKYSTGMVHLLLQVTIDGRNYIVDAGSGSSSQMWQPLELISGKDQPQVP
;
A
#
# COMPACT_ATOMS: atom_id res chain seq x y z
N MET A 1 -5.64 10.14 14.39
CA MET A 1 -4.41 9.43 13.94
C MET A 1 -3.41 10.49 13.53
N ASP A 2 -2.13 10.25 13.78
CA ASP A 2 -1.06 11.24 13.62
C ASP A 2 -0.20 10.88 12.40
N ILE A 3 -0.12 11.81 11.44
CA ILE A 3 0.63 11.63 10.20
C ILE A 3 2.14 11.62 10.45
N GLU A 4 2.63 12.35 11.44
CA GLU A 4 4.06 12.38 11.77
C GLU A 4 4.52 11.03 12.30
N ALA A 5 3.74 10.40 13.17
CA ALA A 5 4.04 9.05 13.68
C ALA A 5 4.06 7.98 12.55
N TYR A 6 3.22 8.12 11.52
CA TYR A 6 3.29 7.25 10.34
C TYR A 6 4.59 7.45 9.56
N PHE A 7 4.99 8.70 9.31
CA PHE A 7 6.24 8.98 8.59
C PHE A 7 7.47 8.55 9.37
N GLU A 8 7.46 8.71 10.70
CA GLU A 8 8.47 8.13 11.59
C GLU A 8 8.51 6.61 11.46
N ARG A 9 7.36 5.93 11.48
CA ARG A 9 7.25 4.48 11.36
C ARG A 9 7.85 3.94 10.06
N ILE A 10 7.66 4.63 8.94
CA ILE A 10 8.22 4.22 7.65
C ILE A 10 9.62 4.78 7.40
N GLY A 11 10.14 5.62 8.30
CA GLY A 11 11.46 6.24 8.17
C GLY A 11 11.54 7.35 7.11
N TYR A 12 10.41 7.90 6.67
CA TYR A 12 10.36 8.94 5.64
C TYR A 12 10.61 10.32 6.27
N LYS A 13 11.71 10.96 5.87
CA LYS A 13 12.17 12.26 6.42
C LYS A 13 12.17 13.39 5.40
N ASN A 14 11.82 13.10 4.14
CA ASN A 14 11.83 14.09 3.08
C ASN A 14 10.65 15.06 3.22
N SER A 15 10.75 16.18 2.49
CA SER A 15 9.71 17.20 2.47
C SER A 15 8.44 16.68 1.77
N ARG A 16 7.29 17.08 2.30
CA ARG A 16 5.93 16.70 1.83
C ARG A 16 5.20 17.87 1.16
N ASN A 17 5.96 18.89 0.77
CA ASN A 17 5.42 20.14 0.20
C ASN A 17 4.99 20.01 -1.26
N LYS A 18 5.37 18.91 -1.92
CA LYS A 18 4.97 18.59 -3.29
C LYS A 18 4.11 17.33 -3.29
N LEU A 19 3.09 17.33 -4.14
CA LEU A 19 2.21 16.17 -4.37
C LEU A 19 2.48 15.62 -5.76
N ASP A 20 3.74 15.24 -6.01
CA ASP A 20 4.24 14.74 -7.28
C ASP A 20 4.55 13.23 -7.23
N LEU A 21 4.91 12.68 -8.39
CA LEU A 21 5.22 11.26 -8.52
C LEU A 21 6.45 10.84 -7.70
N GLU A 22 7.43 11.73 -7.54
CA GLU A 22 8.63 11.49 -6.72
C GLU A 22 8.24 11.28 -5.25
N THR A 23 7.44 12.20 -4.69
CA THR A 23 6.93 12.09 -3.32
C THR A 23 6.09 10.83 -3.13
N LEU A 24 5.22 10.50 -4.10
CA LEU A 24 4.42 9.28 -4.06
C LEU A 24 5.29 8.00 -4.06
N THR A 25 6.31 7.99 -4.92
CA THR A 25 7.25 6.86 -5.04
C THR A 25 8.04 6.69 -3.75
N ASP A 26 8.60 7.78 -3.22
CA ASP A 26 9.34 7.74 -1.96
C ASP A 26 8.51 7.14 -0.81
N ILE A 27 7.25 7.58 -0.66
CA ILE A 27 6.38 7.11 0.42
C ILE A 27 6.09 5.61 0.26
N LEU A 28 5.74 5.17 -0.96
CA LEU A 28 5.52 3.76 -1.27
C LEU A 28 6.74 2.93 -0.89
N GLU A 29 7.91 3.34 -1.38
CA GLU A 29 9.17 2.65 -1.15
C GLU A 29 9.54 2.55 0.34
N HIS A 30 9.39 3.65 1.09
CA HIS A 30 9.64 3.66 2.53
C HIS A 30 8.68 2.74 3.26
N GLN A 31 7.40 2.72 2.88
CA GLN A 31 6.43 1.82 3.50
C GLN A 31 6.76 0.36 3.22
N ILE A 32 7.02 -0.05 1.97
CA ILE A 32 7.30 -1.47 1.64
C ILE A 32 8.61 -1.99 2.27
N ARG A 33 9.57 -1.10 2.55
CA ARG A 33 10.82 -1.44 3.25
C ARG A 33 10.64 -1.53 4.77
N ALA A 34 9.70 -0.78 5.35
CA ALA A 34 9.55 -0.67 6.80
C ALA A 34 8.38 -1.49 7.36
N VAL A 35 7.30 -1.67 6.61
CA VAL A 35 6.05 -2.32 7.04
C VAL A 35 5.93 -3.67 6.34
N PRO A 36 6.10 -4.79 7.05
CA PRO A 36 6.01 -6.11 6.45
C PRO A 36 4.61 -6.44 5.92
N PHE A 37 4.56 -7.17 4.81
CA PHE A 37 3.37 -7.92 4.44
C PHE A 37 3.33 -9.23 5.23
N GLU A 38 2.34 -9.40 6.13
CA GLU A 38 2.28 -10.53 7.06
C GLU A 38 0.86 -10.87 7.53
N ASN A 39 0.69 -12.08 8.06
CA ASN A 39 -0.56 -12.57 8.67
C ASN A 39 -0.34 -13.29 10.01
N LEU A 40 0.70 -12.93 10.76
CA LEU A 40 1.12 -13.63 11.99
C LEU A 40 0.05 -13.63 13.07
N ASN A 41 -0.79 -12.58 13.15
CA ASN A 41 -1.90 -12.54 14.11
C ASN A 41 -2.85 -13.74 13.94
N MET A 42 -3.15 -14.15 12.70
CA MET A 42 -4.01 -15.31 12.43
C MET A 42 -3.43 -16.58 13.05
N HIS A 43 -2.11 -16.76 12.97
CA HIS A 43 -1.39 -17.91 13.54
C HIS A 43 -1.24 -17.82 15.05
N CYS A 44 -1.40 -16.63 15.64
CA CYS A 44 -1.43 -16.41 17.08
C CYS A 44 -2.85 -16.40 17.67
N GLY A 45 -3.87 -16.77 16.89
CA GLY A 45 -5.27 -16.76 17.34
C GLY A 45 -5.85 -15.35 17.56
N GLN A 46 -5.24 -14.34 16.96
CA GLN A 46 -5.66 -12.93 17.02
C GLN A 46 -6.37 -12.54 15.73
N ALA A 47 -7.32 -11.60 15.85
CA ALA A 47 -8.06 -11.08 14.70
C ALA A 47 -7.20 -10.18 13.80
N MET A 48 -7.55 -10.17 12.51
CA MET A 48 -7.05 -9.20 11.54
C MET A 48 -8.03 -8.03 11.47
N GLU A 49 -7.89 -7.06 12.38
CA GLU A 49 -8.77 -5.89 12.47
C GLU A 49 -8.72 -5.03 11.21
N LEU A 50 -9.89 -4.53 10.77
CA LEU A 50 -10.04 -3.68 9.58
C LEU A 50 -10.38 -2.22 9.91
N GLY A 51 -10.63 -1.91 11.18
CA GLY A 51 -10.82 -0.54 11.62
C GLY A 51 -9.52 0.26 11.47
N LEU A 52 -9.55 1.40 10.79
CA LEU A 52 -8.35 2.20 10.51
C LEU A 52 -7.58 2.60 11.78
N GLU A 53 -8.27 2.89 12.89
CA GLU A 53 -7.62 3.18 14.18
C GLU A 53 -6.87 1.98 14.75
N ALA A 54 -7.44 0.78 14.64
CA ALA A 54 -6.80 -0.46 15.09
C ALA A 54 -5.60 -0.81 14.20
N ILE A 55 -5.73 -0.62 12.88
CA ILE A 55 -4.64 -0.77 11.92
C ILE A 55 -3.50 0.18 12.25
N PHE A 56 -3.81 1.46 12.48
CA PHE A 56 -2.82 2.47 12.84
C PHE A 56 -2.09 2.10 14.13
N ASP A 57 -2.82 1.74 15.20
CA ASP A 57 -2.20 1.29 16.44
C ASP A 57 -1.27 0.09 16.23
N HIS A 58 -1.75 -0.90 15.48
CA HIS A 58 -1.02 -2.14 15.23
C HIS A 58 0.25 -1.91 14.42
N ILE A 59 0.14 -1.25 13.27
CA ILE A 59 1.27 -1.07 12.34
C ILE A 59 2.21 0.02 12.84
N VAL A 60 1.68 1.18 13.23
CA VAL A 60 2.49 2.36 13.57
C VAL A 60 3.02 2.29 14.99
N ARG A 61 2.18 2.06 15.99
CA ARG A 61 2.61 2.09 17.39
C ARG A 61 3.29 0.81 17.86
N ARG A 62 2.87 -0.35 17.33
CA ARG A 62 3.42 -1.66 17.71
C ARG A 62 4.44 -2.24 16.73
N ASN A 63 4.83 -1.48 15.71
CA ASN A 63 5.83 -1.87 14.70
C ASN A 63 5.51 -3.22 14.01
N ARG A 64 4.24 -3.49 13.75
CA ARG A 64 3.80 -4.70 13.03
C ARG A 64 3.64 -4.43 11.53
N GLY A 65 3.29 -5.50 10.81
CA GLY A 65 2.85 -5.44 9.43
C GLY A 65 1.34 -5.72 9.31
N GLY A 66 0.93 -6.15 8.12
CA GLY A 66 -0.41 -6.66 7.89
C GLY A 66 -0.58 -7.19 6.48
N TRP A 67 -1.76 -7.72 6.18
CA TRP A 67 -2.14 -8.10 4.82
C TRP A 67 -2.61 -6.89 4.00
N CYS A 68 -2.94 -7.08 2.72
CA CYS A 68 -3.25 -6.00 1.77
C CYS A 68 -4.34 -5.04 2.26
N LEU A 69 -5.40 -5.55 2.90
CA LEU A 69 -6.48 -4.72 3.44
C LEU A 69 -5.99 -3.74 4.50
N GLN A 70 -4.98 -4.11 5.30
CA GLN A 70 -4.48 -3.26 6.38
C GLN A 70 -3.41 -2.28 5.87
N VAL A 71 -2.41 -2.78 5.16
CA VAL A 71 -1.28 -1.94 4.71
C VAL A 71 -1.69 -0.92 3.64
N ASN A 72 -2.61 -1.27 2.74
CA ASN A 72 -3.10 -0.34 1.73
C ASN A 72 -4.19 0.60 2.27
N GLN A 73 -4.96 0.21 3.29
CA GLN A 73 -5.86 1.13 3.98
C GLN A 73 -5.08 2.17 4.80
N LEU A 74 -3.97 1.78 5.43
CA LEU A 74 -3.05 2.71 6.08
C LEU A 74 -2.41 3.66 5.06
N LEU A 75 -1.92 3.14 3.94
CA LEU A 75 -1.34 3.96 2.86
C LEU A 75 -2.36 4.92 2.27
N TYR A 76 -3.59 4.46 2.01
CA TYR A 76 -4.69 5.29 1.55
C TYR A 76 -4.93 6.48 2.49
N TRP A 77 -5.01 6.20 3.79
CA TRP A 77 -5.19 7.25 4.79
C TRP A 77 -4.02 8.24 4.77
N ALA A 78 -2.77 7.76 4.71
CA ALA A 78 -1.60 8.63 4.71
C ALA A 78 -1.56 9.53 3.45
N LEU A 79 -1.73 8.95 2.26
CA LEU A 79 -1.72 9.68 0.98
C LEU A 79 -2.86 10.70 0.90
N THR A 80 -4.07 10.32 1.31
CA THR A 80 -5.22 11.24 1.33
C THR A 80 -5.01 12.35 2.35
N THR A 81 -4.41 12.06 3.51
CA THR A 81 -4.15 13.05 4.57
C THR A 81 -3.18 14.13 4.11
N ILE A 82 -2.16 13.78 3.31
CA ILE A 82 -1.23 14.78 2.75
C ILE A 82 -1.79 15.49 1.50
N GLY A 83 -2.90 15.01 0.93
CA GLY A 83 -3.64 15.69 -0.13
C GLY A 83 -3.61 15.02 -1.51
N PHE A 84 -3.04 13.81 -1.65
CA PHE A 84 -3.16 13.07 -2.91
C PHE A 84 -4.61 12.67 -3.18
N GLN A 85 -5.06 12.84 -4.42
CA GLN A 85 -6.34 12.30 -4.87
C GLN A 85 -6.21 10.78 -5.00
N THR A 86 -6.72 10.06 -4.00
CA THR A 86 -6.56 8.61 -3.87
C THR A 86 -7.92 7.89 -3.88
N THR A 87 -8.00 6.76 -4.58
CA THR A 87 -9.19 5.92 -4.68
C THR A 87 -8.84 4.48 -4.30
N MET A 88 -9.67 3.83 -3.48
CA MET A 88 -9.55 2.39 -3.21
C MET A 88 -10.15 1.59 -4.37
N LEU A 89 -9.41 0.59 -4.83
CA LEU A 89 -9.84 -0.36 -5.85
C LEU A 89 -9.84 -1.77 -5.28
N GLY A 90 -10.73 -2.61 -5.80
CA GLY A 90 -10.76 -4.04 -5.50
C GLY A 90 -10.13 -4.86 -6.62
N GLY A 91 -9.40 -5.91 -6.25
CA GLY A 91 -8.71 -6.80 -7.16
C GLY A 91 -9.01 -8.28 -6.91
N TYR A 92 -8.76 -9.08 -7.93
CA TYR A 92 -8.82 -10.54 -7.89
C TYR A 92 -7.40 -11.07 -8.07
N PHE A 93 -7.00 -12.04 -7.25
CA PHE A 93 -5.63 -12.57 -7.29
C PHE A 93 -5.55 -13.73 -8.27
N TYR A 94 -4.51 -13.77 -9.11
CA TYR A 94 -4.30 -14.89 -10.04
C TYR A 94 -3.73 -16.10 -9.30
N ILE A 95 -4.28 -17.28 -9.56
CA ILE A 95 -3.92 -18.54 -8.90
C ILE A 95 -3.32 -19.50 -9.95
N PRO A 96 -1.98 -19.59 -10.07
CA PRO A 96 -1.33 -20.35 -11.13
C PRO A 96 -1.76 -21.83 -11.23
N PRO A 97 -1.89 -22.59 -10.12
CA PRO A 97 -2.28 -24.00 -10.18
C PRO A 97 -3.65 -24.26 -10.83
N VAL A 98 -4.57 -23.28 -10.80
CA VAL A 98 -5.92 -23.43 -11.37
C VAL A 98 -6.14 -22.54 -12.59
N ASN A 99 -5.11 -21.80 -13.04
CA ASN A 99 -5.14 -20.89 -14.18
C ASN A 99 -6.36 -19.95 -14.20
N LYS A 100 -6.71 -19.40 -13.03
CA LYS A 100 -7.88 -18.52 -12.86
C LYS A 100 -7.57 -17.46 -11.81
N TYR A 101 -8.31 -16.37 -11.90
CA TYR A 101 -8.41 -15.41 -10.80
C TYR A 101 -9.31 -15.97 -9.69
N SER A 102 -9.14 -15.46 -8.47
CA SER A 102 -10.03 -15.74 -7.33
C SER A 102 -11.49 -15.42 -7.68
N THR A 103 -12.44 -16.15 -7.09
CA THR A 103 -13.88 -15.88 -7.29
C THR A 103 -14.34 -14.66 -6.51
N GLY A 104 -13.73 -14.41 -5.34
CA GLY A 104 -13.95 -13.22 -4.54
C GLY A 104 -12.94 -12.11 -4.84
N MET A 105 -13.36 -10.89 -4.57
CA MET A 105 -12.51 -9.69 -4.58
C MET A 105 -11.70 -9.67 -3.28
N VAL A 106 -10.49 -10.21 -3.33
CA VAL A 106 -9.65 -10.51 -2.14
C VAL A 106 -8.46 -9.57 -2.00
N HIS A 107 -8.28 -8.62 -2.92
CA HIS A 107 -7.17 -7.68 -2.89
C HIS A 107 -7.66 -6.23 -2.84
N LEU A 108 -7.01 -5.41 -2.02
CA LEU A 108 -7.16 -3.95 -2.02
C LEU A 108 -5.90 -3.35 -2.63
N LEU A 109 -6.07 -2.44 -3.58
CA LEU A 109 -5.01 -1.61 -4.15
C LEU A 109 -5.52 -0.17 -4.31
N LEU A 110 -4.63 0.77 -4.60
CA LEU A 110 -4.96 2.18 -4.69
C LEU A 110 -4.75 2.70 -6.12
N GLN A 111 -5.58 3.66 -6.52
CA GLN A 111 -5.32 4.55 -7.63
C GLN A 111 -5.00 5.95 -7.09
N VAL A 112 -3.95 6.58 -7.61
CA VAL A 112 -3.60 7.98 -7.31
C VAL A 112 -3.62 8.79 -8.60
N THR A 113 -4.27 9.95 -8.57
CA THR A 113 -4.29 10.90 -9.71
C THR A 113 -3.35 12.07 -9.43
N ILE A 114 -2.42 12.34 -10.34
CA ILE A 114 -1.48 13.47 -10.29
C ILE A 114 -1.52 14.18 -11.64
N ASP A 115 -1.91 15.46 -11.65
CA ASP A 115 -1.97 16.29 -12.86
C ASP A 115 -2.67 15.61 -14.06
N GLY A 116 -3.77 14.92 -13.79
CA GLY A 116 -4.58 14.21 -14.78
C GLY A 116 -4.04 12.84 -15.21
N ARG A 117 -2.89 12.40 -14.70
CA ARG A 117 -2.35 11.05 -14.88
C ARG A 117 -2.78 10.13 -13.75
N ASN A 118 -3.06 8.88 -14.07
CA ASN A 118 -3.49 7.88 -13.10
C ASN A 118 -2.40 6.84 -12.87
N TYR A 119 -2.15 6.54 -11.60
CA TYR A 119 -1.17 5.56 -11.17
C TYR A 119 -1.82 4.53 -10.27
N ILE A 120 -1.41 3.27 -10.40
CA ILE A 120 -1.70 2.20 -9.45
C ILE A 120 -0.59 2.19 -8.41
N VAL A 121 -1.00 2.10 -7.14
CA VAL A 121 -0.12 2.02 -5.98
C VAL A 121 -0.58 0.87 -5.10
N ASP A 122 0.34 -0.01 -4.75
CA ASP A 122 0.05 -1.18 -3.91
C ASP A 122 1.27 -1.54 -3.07
N ALA A 123 1.14 -1.48 -1.74
CA ALA A 123 2.16 -1.88 -0.77
C ALA A 123 1.86 -3.26 -0.12
N GLY A 124 0.87 -3.99 -0.65
CA GLY A 124 0.28 -5.17 -0.05
C GLY A 124 0.32 -6.43 -0.91
N SER A 125 1.09 -6.46 -2.00
CA SER A 125 1.28 -7.66 -2.82
C SER A 125 2.35 -8.59 -2.21
N GLY A 126 3.42 -8.03 -1.66
CA GLY A 126 4.50 -8.78 -1.02
C GLY A 126 5.35 -9.66 -1.96
N SER A 127 6.38 -10.29 -1.40
CA SER A 127 7.32 -11.18 -2.11
C SER A 127 7.89 -10.55 -3.39
N SER A 128 8.15 -11.36 -4.42
CA SER A 128 8.64 -10.90 -5.74
C SER A 128 7.55 -10.26 -6.61
N SER A 129 6.31 -10.16 -6.12
CA SER A 129 5.19 -9.53 -6.82
C SER A 129 4.99 -8.06 -6.41
N GLN A 130 5.79 -7.58 -5.45
CA GLN A 130 5.73 -6.21 -4.96
C GLN A 130 6.31 -5.21 -5.97
N MET A 131 5.54 -4.18 -6.30
CA MET A 131 6.03 -3.04 -7.08
C MET A 131 6.92 -2.12 -6.22
N TRP A 132 7.92 -1.52 -6.84
CA TRP A 132 8.81 -0.55 -6.19
C TRP A 132 8.41 0.89 -6.52
N GLN A 133 7.74 1.09 -7.65
CA GLN A 133 7.29 2.40 -8.11
C GLN A 133 5.80 2.34 -8.49
N PRO A 134 5.05 3.46 -8.35
CA PRO A 134 3.70 3.57 -8.87
C PRO A 134 3.64 3.25 -10.37
N LEU A 135 2.71 2.40 -10.79
CA LEU A 135 2.54 2.02 -12.18
C LEU A 135 1.55 2.97 -12.87
N GLU A 136 1.97 3.67 -13.93
CA GLU A 136 1.07 4.49 -14.73
C GLU A 136 0.02 3.59 -15.40
N LEU A 137 -1.26 3.98 -15.31
CA LEU A 137 -2.39 3.18 -15.79
C LEU A 137 -2.55 3.31 -17.31
N ILE A 138 -1.56 2.79 -18.05
CA ILE A 138 -1.51 2.76 -19.52
C ILE A 138 -1.45 1.31 -19.97
N SER A 139 -2.49 0.88 -20.67
CA SER A 139 -2.59 -0.49 -21.20
C SER A 139 -1.45 -0.81 -22.17
N GLY A 140 -0.75 -1.92 -21.92
CA GLY A 140 0.31 -2.44 -22.81
C GLY A 140 1.65 -1.72 -22.72
N LYS A 141 1.83 -0.77 -21.79
CA LYS A 141 3.10 -0.08 -21.58
C LYS A 141 4.01 -0.89 -20.66
N ASP A 142 5.21 -1.22 -21.15
CA ASP A 142 6.26 -1.78 -20.31
C ASP A 142 6.76 -0.74 -19.30
N GLN A 143 6.88 -1.15 -18.04
CA GLN A 143 7.30 -0.30 -16.92
C GLN A 143 8.38 -1.04 -16.12
N PRO A 144 9.63 -1.08 -16.61
CA PRO A 144 10.72 -1.78 -15.93
C PRO A 144 11.01 -1.10 -14.58
N GLN A 145 11.11 -1.90 -13.52
CA GLN A 145 11.40 -1.44 -12.16
C GLN A 145 12.62 -2.18 -11.61
N VAL A 146 13.36 -1.50 -10.74
CA VAL A 146 14.52 -2.04 -10.03
C VAL A 146 14.36 -1.75 -8.54
N PRO A 147 14.71 -2.71 -7.67
CA PRO A 147 14.97 -2.47 -6.26
C PRO A 147 15.93 -1.33 -5.93
#